data_AF-A0A814XVP2-F1
#
_entry.id   AF-A0A814XVP2-F1
#
_cell.length_a   1.000
_cell.length_b   1.000
_cell.length_c   1.000
_cell.angle_alpha   90.00
_cell.angle_beta   90.00
_cell.angle_gamma   90.00
#
_symmetry.space_group_name_H-M   'P 1'
#
loop_
_entity.id
_entity.type
_entity.pdbx_description
1 polymer ?
#
loop_
_entity_poly.entity_id
_entity_poly.type
_entity_poly.pdbx_seq_one_letter_code
_entity_poly.pdbx_strand_id
1 'polypeptide(L)' 'MNSWLNTYEQYFAYSARRILNTMITMLDKNSKYKFIWAEMSFLSLWWDQATYDQRQLLKKLLDNKQLEIVTGGWVRK' A
#
# COMPACT_ATOMS: atom_id res chain seq x y z
N MET A 1 22.33 18.76 -0.72
CA MET A 1 21.38 17.63 -0.60
C MET A 1 20.01 18.17 -1.01
N ASN A 2 19.45 17.70 -2.11
CA ASN A 2 18.46 18.44 -2.90
C ASN A 2 17.06 18.42 -2.23
N SER A 3 16.65 19.54 -1.65
CA SER A 3 15.34 19.71 -0.97
C SER A 3 14.12 19.37 -1.84
N TRP A 4 14.25 19.40 -3.17
CA TRP A 4 13.21 19.06 -4.13
C TRP A 4 12.95 17.54 -4.27
N LEU A 5 13.99 16.72 -4.18
CA LEU A 5 13.86 15.26 -4.26
C LEU A 5 13.15 14.71 -3.01
N ASN A 6 13.55 15.22 -1.83
CA ASN A 6 12.93 14.84 -0.56
C ASN A 6 11.44 15.22 -0.48
N THR A 7 11.06 16.38 -1.00
CA THR A 7 9.65 16.80 -1.00
C THR A 7 8.82 15.96 -1.95
N TYR A 8 9.34 15.64 -3.15
CA TYR A 8 8.65 14.74 -4.08
C TYR A 8 8.37 13.37 -3.45
N GLU A 9 9.38 12.75 -2.82
CA GLU A 9 9.21 11.46 -2.14
C GLU A 9 8.20 11.54 -0.99
N GLN A 10 8.20 12.63 -0.21
CA GLN A 10 7.22 12.85 0.85
C GLN A 10 5.79 13.00 0.30
N TYR A 11 5.59 13.77 -0.77
CA TYR A 11 4.30 13.91 -1.42
C TYR A 11 3.81 12.60 -2.00
N PHE A 12 4.71 11.82 -2.61
CA PHE A 12 4.39 10.53 -3.16
C PHE A 12 4.02 9.53 -2.05
N ALA A 13 4.80 9.47 -0.97
CA ALA A 13 4.51 8.62 0.19
C ALA A 13 3.17 9.00 0.86
N TYR A 14 2.87 10.29 0.98
CA TYR A 14 1.58 10.76 1.50
C TYR A 14 0.42 10.33 0.60
N SER A 15 0.59 10.43 -0.71
CA SER A 15 -0.41 10.00 -1.69
C SER A 15 -0.61 8.49 -1.67
N ALA A 16 0.46 7.71 -1.63
CA ALA A 16 0.43 6.25 -1.50
C ALA A 16 -0.29 5.82 -0.21
N ARG A 17 -0.02 6.50 0.91
CA ARG A 17 -0.71 6.24 2.18
C ARG A 17 -2.23 6.44 2.08
N ARG A 18 -2.67 7.51 1.39
CA ARG A 18 -4.10 7.74 1.16
C ARG A 18 -4.72 6.63 0.32
N ILE A 19 -4.04 6.22 -0.76
CA ILE A 19 -4.49 5.13 -1.63
C ILE A 19 -4.63 3.82 -0.83
N LEU A 20 -3.62 3.46 -0.04
CA LEU A 20 -3.63 2.25 0.78
C LEU A 20 -4.79 2.25 1.79
N ASN A 21 -5.02 3.36 2.48
CA ASN A 21 -6.14 3.48 3.43
C ASN A 21 -7.50 3.32 2.74
N THR A 22 -7.70 3.99 1.61
CA THR A 22 -8.94 3.89 0.83
C THR A 22 -9.15 2.49 0.29
N MET A 23 -8.10 1.87 -0.26
CA MET A 23 -8.11 0.51 -0.79
C MET A 23 -8.54 -0.50 0.27
N ILE A 24 -7.91 -0.49 1.44
CA ILE A 24 -8.24 -1.38 2.55
C ILE A 24 -9.71 -1.24 2.96
N THR A 25 -10.20 0.00 3.06
CA THR A 25 -11.59 0.29 3.42
C THR A 25 -12.58 -0.22 2.36
N MET A 26 -12.26 -0.03 1.08
CA MET A 26 -13.13 -0.47 -0.02
C MET A 26 -13.17 -1.98 -0.16
N LEU A 27 -12.04 -2.66 0.02
CA LEU A 27 -11.96 -4.12 -0.02
C LEU A 27 -12.69 -4.77 1.16
N ASP A 28 -12.63 -4.17 2.37
CA ASP A 28 -13.37 -4.70 3.51
C ASP A 28 -14.89 -4.54 3.34
N LYS A 29 -15.34 -3.44 2.74
CA LYS A 29 -16.76 -3.21 2.43
C LYS A 29 -17.32 -4.16 1.39
N ASN A 30 -16.49 -4.66 0.47
CA ASN A 30 -16.96 -5.55 -0.59
C ASN A 30 -15.95 -6.65 -0.90
N SER A 31 -16.28 -7.86 -0.44
CA SER A 31 -15.48 -9.08 -0.60
C SER A 31 -15.24 -9.50 -2.06
N LYS A 32 -16.00 -8.95 -3.02
CA LYS A 32 -15.82 -9.22 -4.46
C LYS A 32 -14.72 -8.38 -5.09
N TYR A 33 -14.33 -7.27 -4.47
CA TYR A 33 -13.29 -6.42 -5.01
C TYR A 33 -11.93 -7.06 -4.82
N LYS A 34 -11.10 -6.88 -5.84
CA LYS A 34 -9.71 -7.31 -5.88
C LYS A 34 -8.83 -6.14 -6.23
N PHE A 35 -7.64 -6.10 -5.65
CA PHE A 35 -6.67 -5.06 -5.91
C PHE A 35 -5.27 -5.63 -5.90
N ILE A 36 -4.43 -5.12 -6.80
CA ILE A 36 -3.03 -5.52 -6.93
C ILE A 36 -2.17 -4.32 -6.53
N TRP A 37 -1.22 -4.52 -5.62
CA TRP A 37 -0.26 -3.52 -5.20
C TRP A 37 1.16 -3.90 -5.58
N ALA A 38 1.87 -3.00 -6.26
CA ALA A 38 3.20 -3.29 -6.80
C ALA A 38 4.37 -2.78 -5.92
N GLU A 39 4.16 -1.66 -5.24
CA GLU A 39 5.25 -0.87 -4.66
C GLU A 39 5.50 -1.22 -3.19
N MET A 40 6.36 -2.21 -2.93
CA MET A 40 6.62 -2.71 -1.57
C MET A 40 7.21 -1.64 -0.64
N SER A 41 8.04 -0.73 -1.15
CA SER A 41 8.66 0.34 -0.33
C SER A 41 7.61 1.24 0.33
N PHE A 42 6.59 1.65 -0.40
CA PHE A 42 5.51 2.48 0.15
C PHE A 42 4.57 1.67 1.05
N LEU A 43 4.38 0.37 0.77
CA LEU A 43 3.63 -0.50 1.66
C LEU A 43 4.34 -0.68 3.01
N SER A 44 5.67 -0.83 3.01
CA SER A 44 6.48 -0.93 4.23
C SER A 44 6.38 0.35 5.06
N LEU A 45 6.55 1.52 4.41
CA LEU A 45 6.41 2.82 5.08
C LEU A 45 5.01 3.01 5.68
N TRP A 46 3.98 2.58 4.95
CA TRP A 46 2.61 2.59 5.45
C TRP A 46 2.44 1.64 6.63
N TRP A 47 2.98 0.42 6.54
CA TRP A 47 2.88 -0.60 7.59
C TRP A 47 3.41 -0.08 8.92
N ASP A 48 4.58 0.57 8.91
CA ASP A 48 5.20 1.14 10.11
C ASP A 48 4.32 2.19 10.79
N GLN A 49 3.54 2.95 10.02
CA GLN A 49 2.62 3.96 10.53
C GLN A 49 1.19 3.44 10.80
N ALA A 50 0.84 2.27 10.27
CA ALA A 50 -0.52 1.72 10.38
C ALA A 50 -0.83 1.26 11.80
N THR A 51 -2.08 1.47 12.22
CA THR A 51 -2.56 0.97 13.52
C THR A 51 -2.67 -0.55 13.52
N TYR A 52 -2.77 -1.15 14.71
CA TYR A 52 -2.96 -2.59 14.85
C TYR A 52 -4.14 -3.10 14.03
N ASP A 53 -5.30 -2.44 14.10
CA ASP A 53 -6.50 -2.85 13.37
C ASP A 53 -6.33 -2.78 11.85
N GLN A 54 -5.68 -1.72 11.35
CA GLN A 54 -5.39 -1.59 9.92
C GLN A 54 -4.46 -2.71 9.43
N ARG A 55 -3.46 -3.08 10.24
CA ARG A 55 -2.55 -4.18 9.95
C ARG A 55 -3.28 -5.53 9.92
N GLN A 56 -4.19 -5.77 10.87
CA GLN A 56 -5.02 -6.98 10.87
C GLN A 56 -5.94 -7.03 9.64
N LEU A 57 -6.51 -5.89 9.26
CA LEU A 57 -7.37 -5.82 8.10
C LEU A 57 -6.60 -6.09 6.80
N LEU A 58 -5.40 -5.50 6.63
CA LEU A 58 -4.54 -5.81 5.49
C LEU A 58 -4.23 -7.32 5.42
N LYS A 59 -3.87 -7.95 6.54
CA LYS A 59 -3.62 -9.40 6.62
C LYS A 59 -4.85 -10.22 6.19
N LYS A 60 -6.03 -9.90 6.73
CA LYS A 60 -7.30 -10.53 6.33
C LYS A 60 -7.56 -10.41 4.83
N LEU A 61 -7.28 -9.25 4.23
CA LEU A 61 -7.47 -9.02 2.79
C LEU A 61 -6.50 -9.83 1.92
N LEU A 62 -5.26 -10.04 2.39
CA LEU A 62 -4.28 -10.93 1.76
C LEU A 62 -4.75 -12.39 1.84
N ASP A 63 -5.16 -12.84 3.03
CA ASP A 63 -5.65 -14.21 3.26
C ASP A 63 -6.89 -14.52 2.41
N ASN A 64 -7.79 -13.56 2.27
CA ASN A 64 -8.99 -13.66 1.44
C ASN A 64 -8.72 -13.51 -0.07
N LYS A 65 -7.46 -13.32 -0.48
CA LYS A 65 -7.05 -13.11 -1.88
C LYS A 65 -7.76 -11.91 -2.55
N GLN A 66 -8.17 -10.94 -1.74
CA GLN A 66 -8.71 -9.66 -2.21
C GLN A 66 -7.60 -8.67 -2.50
N LEU A 67 -6.53 -8.71 -1.72
CA LEU A 67 -5.32 -7.96 -1.99
C LEU A 67 -4.23 -8.93 -2.47
N GLU A 68 -3.58 -8.58 -3.57
CA GLU A 68 -2.39 -9.26 -4.06
C GLU A 68 -1.23 -8.28 -4.08
N ILE A 69 -0.10 -8.65 -3.47
CA ILE A 69 1.12 -7.83 -3.54
C ILE A 69 2.03 -8.45 -4.58
N VAL A 70 2.17 -7.78 -5.71
CA VAL A 70 3.13 -8.17 -6.73
C VAL A 70 4.41 -7.41 -6.43
N THR A 71 5.47 -8.08 -6.01
CA THR A 71 6.79 -7.47 -6.09
C THR A 71 7.11 -7.41 -7.58
N GLY A 72 6.90 -6.25 -8.19
CA GLY A 72 7.14 -6.04 -9.62
C GLY A 72 8.45 -6.73 -10.00
N GLY A 73 8.37 -7.75 -10.84
CA GLY A 73 9.56 -8.39 -11.40
C GLY A 73 10.44 -7.28 -11.93
N TRP A 74 11.63 -7.15 -11.35
CA TRP A 74 12.60 -6.11 -11.70
C TRP A 74 12.77 -6.07 -13.22
N VAL A 75 12.23 -5.04 -13.88
CA VAL A 75 12.77 -4.67 -15.19
C VAL A 75 14.05 -3.91 -14.88
N ARG A 76 15.17 -4.64 -14.84
CA ARG A 76 16.46 -4.02 -15.14
C ARG A 76 16.39 -3.52 -16.59
N LYS A 77 16.56 -2.22 -16.79
CA LYS A 77 17.27 -1.70 -17.95
C LYS A 77 18.36 -0.76 -17.44
#